data_AF-A0A925XIA6-F1
#
_entry.id   AF-A0A925XIA6-F1
#
_cell.length_a   1.000
_cell.length_b   1.000
_cell.length_c   1.000
_cell.angle_alpha   90.00
_cell.angle_beta   90.00
_cell.angle_gamma   90.00
#
_symmetry.space_group_name_H-M   'P 1'
#
loop_
_entity.id
_entity.type
_entity.pdbx_description
1 polymer ?
#
loop_
_entity_poly.entity_id
_entity_poly.type
_entity_poly.pdbx_seq_one_letter_code
_entity_poly.pdbx_strand_id
1 'polypeptide(L)' 'MFSRFFIDRPIFAAVISLLITLAGAVALQRLPIAQYPPVAPPTVQVDCNYPGASSAVVSQTVAAPIEQQV' A
#
# COMPACT_ATOMS: atom_id res chain seq x y z
N MET A 1 0.61 -30.69 27.82
CA MET A 1 -0.69 -30.42 28.47
C MET A 1 -1.67 -29.70 27.54
N PHE A 2 -1.23 -28.72 26.73
CA PHE A 2 -2.09 -27.96 25.80
C PHE A 2 -2.86 -28.82 24.78
N SER A 3 -2.22 -29.77 24.09
CA SER A 3 -2.89 -30.58 23.05
C SER A 3 -3.97 -31.52 23.59
N ARG A 4 -3.90 -31.96 24.86
CA ARG A 4 -4.91 -32.85 25.47
C ARG A 4 -6.28 -32.18 25.54
N PHE A 5 -6.32 -30.87 25.81
CA PHE A 5 -7.57 -30.09 25.84
C PHE A 5 -8.33 -30.12 24.50
N PHE A 6 -7.62 -30.06 23.37
CA PHE A 6 -8.21 -30.10 22.03
C PHE A 6 -8.59 -31.52 21.61
N ILE A 7 -7.84 -32.54 22.07
CA ILE A 7 -8.14 -33.96 21.84
C ILE A 7 -9.41 -34.38 22.60
N ASP A 8 -9.54 -33.96 23.86
CA ASP A 8 -10.69 -34.32 24.71
C ASP A 8 -11.96 -33.53 24.31
N ARG A 9 -11.82 -32.41 23.58
CA ARG A 9 -12.93 -31.60 23.05
C ARG A 9 -12.83 -31.41 21.53
N PRO A 10 -13.11 -32.47 20.74
CA PRO A 10 -12.93 -32.44 19.29
C PRO A 10 -13.84 -31.40 18.59
N ILE A 11 -15.05 -31.18 19.11
CA ILE A 11 -15.98 -30.18 18.57
C ILE A 11 -15.41 -28.76 18.72
N PHE A 12 -14.79 -28.45 19.86
CA PHE A 12 -14.19 -27.13 20.11
C PHE A 12 -13.02 -26.87 19.16
N ALA A 13 -12.16 -27.87 18.96
CA ALA A 13 -11.05 -27.79 18.01
C ALA A 13 -11.54 -27.56 16.57
N ALA A 14 -12.58 -28.27 16.15
CA ALA A 14 -13.17 -28.13 14.83
C ALA A 14 -13.77 -26.73 14.59
N VAL A 15 -14.46 -26.17 15.59
CA VAL A 15 -15.03 -24.80 15.49
C VAL A 15 -13.94 -23.76 15.34
N ILE A 16 -12.84 -23.85 16.10
CA ILE A 16 -11.72 -22.91 15.95
C ILE A 16 -11.08 -23.02 14.57
N SER A 17 -10.85 -24.24 14.09
CA SER A 17 -10.33 -24.46 12.73
C SER A 17 -11.24 -23.81 11.69
N LEU A 18 -12.56 -24.02 11.80
CA LEU A 18 -13.53 -23.45 10.89
C LEU A 18 -13.54 -21.92 10.94
N LEU A 19 -13.47 -21.32 12.13
CA LEU A 19 -13.39 -19.86 12.28
C LEU A 19 -12.15 -19.28 11.61
N ILE A 20 -10.99 -19.93 11.78
CA ILE A 20 -9.73 -19.50 11.15
C ILE A 20 -9.84 -19.61 9.63
N THR A 21 -10.37 -20.73 9.11
CA THR A 21 -10.54 -20.93 7.67
C THR A 21 -11.52 -19.91 7.06
N LEU A 22 -12.65 -19.64 7.72
CA LEU A 22 -13.62 -18.65 7.26
C LEU A 22 -13.07 -17.23 7.31
N ALA A 23 -12.37 -16.86 8.39
CA ALA A 23 -11.72 -15.56 8.49
C ALA A 23 -10.66 -15.38 7.39
N GLY A 24 -9.87 -16.42 7.11
CA GLY A 24 -8.91 -16.43 6.01
C GLY A 24 -9.59 -16.27 4.65
N ALA A 25 -10.69 -16.99 4.40
CA ALA A 25 -11.44 -16.90 3.15
C ALA A 25 -11.99 -15.48 2.90
N VAL A 26 -12.52 -14.83 3.94
CA VAL A 26 -12.98 -13.43 3.87
C VAL A 26 -11.81 -12.46 3.63
N ALA A 27 -10.67 -12.68 4.28
CA ALA A 27 -9.48 -11.85 4.11
C ALA A 27 -8.91 -11.94 2.68
N LEU A 28 -8.93 -13.12 2.06
CA LEU A 28 -8.49 -13.31 0.67
C LEU A 28 -9.28 -12.45 -0.32
N GLN A 29 -10.59 -12.26 -0.11
CA GLN A 29 -11.41 -11.41 -0.95
C GLN A 29 -11.13 -9.91 -0.76
N ARG A 30 -10.61 -9.52 0.41
CA ARG A 30 -10.32 -8.13 0.78
C ARG A 30 -8.89 -7.72 0.44
N LEU A 31 -7.98 -8.67 0.21
CA LEU A 31 -6.58 -8.37 -0.04
C LEU A 31 -6.38 -7.78 -1.44
N PRO A 32 -5.73 -6.62 -1.57
CA PRO A 32 -5.38 -6.08 -2.88
C PRO A 32 -4.33 -6.96 -3.55
N ILE A 33 -4.55 -7.26 -4.83
CA ILE A 33 -3.61 -8.01 -5.66
C ILE A 33 -2.73 -7.00 -6.40
N ALA A 34 -1.42 -7.03 -6.14
CA ALA A 34 -0.42 -6.20 -6.83
C ALA A 34 0.69 -7.10 -7.40
N GLN A 35 1.16 -6.80 -8.62
CA GLN A 35 2.21 -7.58 -9.30
C GLN A 35 3.59 -7.40 -8.64
N TYR A 36 3.84 -6.20 -8.13
CA TYR A 36 5.01 -5.85 -7.34
C TYR A 36 4.55 -5.03 -6.14
N PRO A 37 5.24 -5.11 -4.98
CA PRO A 37 5.07 -4.12 -3.93
C PRO A 37 5.45 -2.72 -4.46
N PRO A 38 5.01 -1.63 -3.82
CA PRO A 38 5.42 -0.28 -4.20
C PRO A 38 6.93 -0.11 -3.96
N VAL A 39 7.72 -0.45 -4.99
CA VAL A 39 9.20 -0.37 -5.01
C VAL A 39 9.68 0.93 -5.66
N ALA A 40 8.82 1.59 -6.43
CA ALA A 40 9.13 2.88 -7.03
C ALA A 40 8.99 4.00 -5.97
N PRO A 41 9.97 4.92 -5.86
CA PRO A 41 9.79 6.12 -5.06
C PRO A 41 8.55 6.88 -5.54
N PRO A 42 7.68 7.37 -4.63
CA PRO A 42 6.55 8.19 -5.03
C PRO A 42 7.10 9.49 -5.63
N THR A 43 6.76 9.77 -6.89
CA THR A 43 7.14 11.02 -7.57
C THR A 43 5.99 12.02 -7.50
N VAL A 44 6.29 13.26 -7.14
CA VAL A 44 5.35 14.38 -7.23
C VAL A 44 5.74 15.19 -8.46
N GLN A 45 4.82 15.32 -9.42
CA GLN A 45 5.03 16.12 -10.63
C GLN A 45 4.37 17.49 -10.45
N VAL A 46 5.12 18.55 -10.73
CA VAL A 46 4.66 19.94 -10.69
C VAL A 46 4.80 20.53 -12.08
N ASP A 47 3.69 20.79 -12.74
CA ASP A 47 3.66 21.40 -14.08
C ASP A 47 3.37 22.90 -13.97
N CYS A 48 4.17 23.73 -14.65
CA CYS A 48 3.99 25.17 -14.72
C CYS A 48 4.19 25.64 -16.16
N ASN A 49 3.37 26.59 -16.62
CA ASN A 49 3.45 27.13 -17.97
C ASN A 49 3.74 28.63 -17.92
N TYR A 50 4.78 29.08 -18.63
CA TYR A 50 5.11 30.49 -18.78
C TYR A 50 5.30 30.85 -20.27
N PRO A 51 4.20 31.14 -21.00
CA PRO A 51 4.24 31.33 -22.44
C PRO A 51 4.99 32.61 -22.82
N GLY A 52 5.86 32.51 -23.83
CA GLY A 52 6.68 33.63 -24.32
C GLY A 52 8.04 33.82 -23.62
N ALA A 53 8.34 33.03 -22.57
CA ALA A 53 9.65 33.01 -21.93
C ALA A 53 10.59 32.01 -22.62
N SER A 54 11.89 32.34 -22.67
CA SER A 54 12.92 31.39 -23.10
C SER A 54 13.11 30.30 -22.03
N SER A 55 13.59 29.11 -22.42
CA SER A 55 13.82 27.99 -21.51
C SER A 55 14.70 28.34 -20.31
N ALA A 56 15.69 29.22 -20.51
CA ALA A 56 16.56 29.72 -19.44
C ALA A 56 15.79 30.56 -18.40
N VAL A 57 14.84 31.39 -18.85
CA VAL A 57 14.02 32.23 -17.96
C VAL A 57 13.04 31.37 -17.16
N VAL A 58 12.38 30.40 -17.78
CA VAL A 58 11.44 29.49 -17.08
C VAL A 58 12.15 28.70 -15.99
N SER A 59 13.36 28.17 -16.26
CA SER A 59 14.14 27.44 -15.26
C SER A 59 14.51 28.31 -14.05
N GLN A 60 15.00 29.53 -14.27
CA GLN A 60 15.49 30.39 -13.19
C GLN A 60 14.37 31.08 -12.40
N THR A 61 13.23 31.39 -13.03
CA THR A 61 12.17 32.20 -12.42
C THR A 61 10.96 31.39 -11.96
N VAL A 62 10.76 30.19 -12.51
CA VAL A 62 9.62 29.33 -12.16
C VAL A 62 10.09 28.04 -11.50
N ALA A 63 11.06 27.32 -12.08
CA ALA A 63 11.52 26.05 -11.49
C ALA A 63 12.34 26.26 -10.20
N ALA A 64 13.33 27.15 -10.20
CA ALA A 64 14.20 27.39 -9.04
C ALA A 64 13.46 27.79 -7.73
N PRO A 65 12.47 28.70 -7.73
CA PRO A 65 11.73 29.01 -6.50
C PRO A 65 10.83 27.85 -6.06
N ILE A 66 10.31 27.05 -6.99
CA ILE A 66 9.51 25.86 -6.66
C ILE A 66 10.40 24.79 -6.02
N GLU A 67 11.59 24.53 -6.56
CA GLU A 67 12.56 23.59 -5.97
C GLU A 67 13.05 24.02 -4.57
N GLN A 68 13.13 25.32 -4.29
CA GLN A 68 13.52 25.82 -2.96
C GLN A 68 12.43 25.70 -1.90
N GLN A 69 11.17 25.56 -2.30
CA GLN A 69 10.01 25.54 -1.40
C GLN A 69 9.47 24.13 -1.14
N VAL A 70 9.89 23.14 -1.93
CA VAL A 70 9.52 21.72 -1.82
C VAL A 70 10.58 20.96 -1.03
#